data_AF-A0A502GJB1-F1
#
_entry.id   AF-A0A502GJB1-F1
#
_cell.length_a   1.000
_cell.length_b   1.000
_cell.length_c   1.000
_cell.angle_alpha   90.00
_cell.angle_beta   90.00
_cell.angle_gamma   90.00
#
_symmetry.space_group_name_H-M   'P 1'
#
loop_
_entity.id
_entity.type
_entity.pdbx_description
1 polymer ?
#
loop_
_entity_poly.entity_id
_entity_poly.type
_entity_poly.pdbx_seq_one_letter_code
_entity_poly.pdbx_strand_id
1 'polypeptide(L)'
;MAGSDFLLPMATGAALSWACYNIVTHVASKWQISSLRAISWGVLGTLSLVLGVSAFSSVSADPPSEIQNALCSISDPECYAKAHHNPVKKCKHVMDEKTTFRHVWLDSEAQPVFSTYLWHDENKRTIQMFGQQAKAINSLGMQTPLQYFCVFNANTGEVIAASFE
;
A
#
# COMPACT_ATOMS: atom_id res chain seq x y z
N MET A 1 50.53 74.45 -5.24
CA MET A 1 49.19 74.00 -5.70
C MET A 1 49.32 72.55 -6.14
N ALA A 2 49.00 71.60 -5.28
CA ALA A 2 48.86 70.19 -5.66
C ALA A 2 47.53 69.75 -5.06
N GLY A 3 46.45 69.80 -5.85
CA GLY A 3 45.11 69.68 -5.29
C GLY A 3 44.06 69.53 -6.37
N SER A 4 43.91 68.29 -6.86
CA SER A 4 42.62 67.65 -7.20
C SER A 4 42.83 66.39 -8.06
N ASP A 5 43.94 66.28 -8.80
CA ASP A 5 44.14 65.18 -9.76
C ASP A 5 44.46 63.80 -9.15
N PHE A 6 44.71 63.73 -7.84
CA PHE A 6 44.98 62.46 -7.14
C PHE A 6 43.73 61.81 -6.52
N LEU A 7 42.59 62.49 -6.50
CA LEU A 7 41.39 62.00 -5.79
C LEU A 7 40.50 61.11 -6.66
N LEU A 8 40.56 61.25 -7.99
CA LEU A 8 39.74 60.47 -8.92
C LEU A 8 40.12 58.97 -9.00
N PRO A 9 41.40 58.58 -9.04
CA PRO A 9 41.78 57.15 -9.06
C PRO A 9 41.50 56.45 -7.72
N MET A 10 41.64 57.17 -6.60
CA MET A 10 41.38 56.61 -5.27
C MET A 10 39.89 56.41 -5.01
N ALA A 11 39.04 57.35 -5.44
CA ALA A 11 37.59 57.22 -5.30
C ALA A 11 37.01 56.11 -6.20
N THR A 12 37.51 55.97 -7.43
CA THR A 12 37.09 54.90 -8.34
C THR A 12 37.61 53.52 -7.90
N GLY A 13 38.84 53.44 -7.38
CA GLY A 13 39.39 52.22 -6.78
C GLY A 13 38.64 51.76 -5.52
N ALA A 14 38.20 52.70 -4.67
CA ALA A 14 37.39 52.41 -3.48
C ALA A 14 35.97 51.93 -3.83
N ALA A 15 35.35 52.50 -4.89
CA ALA A 15 34.04 52.07 -5.34
C ALA A 15 34.07 50.65 -5.94
N LEU A 16 35.09 50.34 -6.75
CA LEU A 16 35.26 49.00 -7.33
C LEU A 16 35.60 47.94 -6.28
N SER A 17 36.46 48.26 -5.30
CA SER A 17 36.76 47.33 -4.21
C SER A 17 35.55 47.08 -3.31
N TRP A 18 34.73 48.10 -3.03
CA TRP A 18 33.48 47.95 -2.29
C TRP A 18 32.44 47.13 -3.06
N ALA A 19 32.28 47.36 -4.36
CA ALA A 19 31.38 46.57 -5.20
C ALA A 19 31.81 45.10 -5.27
N CYS A 20 33.11 44.83 -5.46
CA CYS A 20 33.66 43.48 -5.44
C CYS A 20 33.48 42.80 -4.06
N TYR A 21 33.71 43.53 -2.96
CA TYR A 21 33.51 43.00 -1.60
C TYR A 21 32.04 42.67 -1.31
N ASN A 22 31.10 43.51 -1.75
CA ASN A 22 29.66 43.26 -1.59
C ASN A 22 29.20 42.05 -2.41
N ILE A 23 29.71 41.86 -3.63
CA ILE A 23 29.38 40.70 -4.45
C ILE A 23 29.93 39.41 -3.83
N VAL A 24 31.19 39.42 -3.36
CA VAL A 24 31.81 38.26 -2.72
C VAL A 24 31.09 37.88 -1.43
N THR A 25 30.73 38.85 -0.58
CA THR A 25 30.00 38.59 0.68
C THR A 25 28.57 38.11 0.42
N HIS A 26 27.89 38.63 -0.61
CA HIS A 26 26.55 38.19 -0.98
C HIS A 26 26.54 36.78 -1.58
N VAL A 27 27.55 36.42 -2.39
CA VAL A 27 27.71 35.07 -2.94
C VAL A 27 28.07 34.07 -1.82
N ALA A 28 29.00 34.42 -0.94
CA ALA A 28 29.36 33.59 0.22
C ALA A 28 28.16 33.36 1.16
N SER A 29 27.36 34.41 1.41
CA SER A 29 26.12 34.34 2.20
C SER A 29 25.09 33.39 1.57
N LYS A 30 24.84 33.51 0.26
CA LYS A 30 23.93 32.59 -0.45
C LYS A 30 24.41 31.13 -0.40
N TRP A 31 25.72 30.89 -0.46
CA TRP A 31 26.29 29.54 -0.36
C TRP A 31 26.13 28.93 1.04
N GLN A 32 26.31 29.74 2.08
CA GLN A 32 26.04 29.34 3.47
C GLN A 32 24.55 29.04 3.70
N ILE A 33 23.64 29.84 3.15
CA ILE A 33 22.18 29.61 3.27
C ILE A 33 21.74 28.34 2.51
N SER A 34 22.35 28.05 1.36
CA SER A 34 22.05 26.84 0.58
C SER A 34 22.52 25.57 1.27
N SER A 35 23.73 25.58 1.86
CA SER A 35 24.27 24.43 2.59
C SER A 35 23.51 24.17 3.89
N LEU A 36 23.12 25.21 4.64
CA LEU A 36 22.29 25.08 5.84
C LEU A 36 20.90 24.51 5.53
N ARG A 37 20.26 24.92 4.42
CA ARG A 37 18.99 24.31 3.98
C ARG A 37 19.15 22.85 3.58
N ALA A 38 20.21 22.49 2.86
CA ALA A 38 20.45 21.10 2.46
C ALA A 38 20.64 20.17 3.68
N ILE A 39 21.35 20.63 4.70
CA ILE A 39 21.55 19.89 5.95
C ILE A 39 20.22 19.76 6.72
N SER A 40 19.39 20.82 6.78
CA SER A 40 18.11 20.75 7.49
C SER A 40 17.14 19.76 6.84
N TRP A 41 17.06 19.71 5.51
CA TRP A 41 16.21 18.74 4.80
C TRP A 41 16.73 17.30 4.93
N GLY A 42 18.05 17.09 4.94
CA GLY A 42 18.65 15.77 5.14
C GLY A 42 18.37 15.20 6.54
N VAL A 43 18.54 16.00 7.60
CA VAL A 43 18.30 15.56 8.98
C VAL A 43 16.82 15.27 9.23
N LEU A 44 15.92 16.13 8.73
CA LEU A 44 14.48 15.95 8.93
C LEU A 44 13.94 14.71 8.19
N GLY A 45 14.45 14.41 6.99
CA GLY A 45 14.09 13.20 6.24
C GLY A 45 14.55 11.90 6.93
N THR A 46 15.74 11.89 7.52
CA THR A 46 16.23 10.71 8.26
C THR A 46 15.46 10.46 9.56
N LEU A 47 15.04 11.52 10.28
CA LEU A 47 14.24 11.38 11.50
C LEU A 47 12.83 10.84 11.25
N SER A 48 12.18 11.24 10.16
CA SER A 48 10.86 10.71 9.79
C SER A 48 10.88 9.21 9.46
N LEU A 49 12.00 8.70 8.96
CA LEU A 49 12.14 7.27 8.62
C LEU A 49 12.33 6.38 9.85
N VAL A 50 12.93 6.91 10.93
CA VAL A 50 13.17 6.17 12.19
C VAL A 50 11.93 6.14 13.10
N LEU A 51 11.06 7.15 13.04
CA LEU A 51 9.83 7.20 13.85
C LEU A 51 8.60 6.57 13.16
N GLY A 52 8.69 6.20 11.88
CA GLY A 52 7.57 5.64 11.10
C GLY A 52 7.35 4.13 11.24
N VAL A 53 8.18 3.40 12.00
CA VAL A 53 8.21 1.92 11.98
C VAL A 53 7.38 1.27 13.11
N SER A 54 6.70 2.01 13.98
CA SER A 54 5.97 1.42 15.12
C SER A 54 4.44 1.60 15.13
N ALA A 55 3.80 1.86 13.98
CA ALA A 55 2.34 2.06 13.93
C ALA A 55 1.51 0.90 13.31
N PHE A 56 2.12 -0.21 12.88
CA PHE A 56 1.35 -1.35 12.34
C PHE A 56 1.86 -2.67 12.89
N SER A 57 1.51 -2.93 14.15
CA SER A 57 1.37 -4.29 14.64
C SER A 57 0.00 -4.43 15.28
N SER A 58 -1.06 -4.14 14.51
CA SER A 58 -2.31 -4.88 14.71
C SER A 58 -2.03 -6.29 14.18
N VAL A 59 -1.39 -7.10 15.03
CA VAL A 59 -1.51 -8.54 14.89
C VAL A 59 -3.01 -8.79 14.99
N SER A 60 -3.64 -9.11 13.86
CA SER A 60 -4.95 -9.77 13.89
C SER A 60 -4.68 -11.12 14.54
N ALA A 61 -4.60 -11.13 15.86
CA ALA A 61 -4.76 -12.34 16.63
C ALA A 61 -6.21 -12.72 16.41
N ASP A 62 -6.45 -13.60 15.43
CA ASP A 62 -7.71 -14.31 15.35
C ASP A 62 -7.98 -14.89 16.74
N PRO A 63 -9.06 -14.49 17.43
CA PRO A 63 -9.38 -15.09 18.70
C PRO A 63 -9.53 -16.60 18.50
N PRO A 64 -9.10 -17.42 19.49
CA PRO A 64 -9.16 -18.88 19.38
C PRO A 64 -10.57 -19.30 18.95
N SER A 65 -10.65 -20.25 18.02
CA SER A 65 -11.88 -20.63 17.30
C SER A 65 -13.08 -20.93 18.22
N GLU A 66 -12.85 -21.31 19.48
CA GLU A 66 -13.92 -21.50 20.47
C GLU A 66 -14.69 -20.23 20.83
N ILE A 67 -14.06 -19.04 20.82
CA ILE A 67 -14.74 -17.78 21.20
C ILE A 67 -15.59 -17.24 20.03
N GLN A 68 -15.16 -17.44 18.78
CA GLN A 68 -15.89 -16.94 17.60
C GLN A 68 -17.17 -17.75 17.31
N ASN A 69 -17.19 -19.04 17.70
CA ASN A 69 -18.36 -19.90 17.54
C ASN A 69 -19.60 -19.38 18.28
N ALA A 70 -19.42 -18.57 19.33
CA ALA A 70 -20.52 -18.00 20.11
C ALA A 70 -21.14 -16.72 19.49
N LEU A 71 -20.46 -16.09 18.51
CA LEU A 71 -20.84 -14.77 17.98
C LEU A 71 -21.61 -14.82 16.65
N CYS A 72 -21.45 -15.89 15.87
CA CYS A 72 -22.11 -16.02 14.58
C CYS A 72 -23.42 -16.79 14.70
N SER A 73 -24.52 -16.19 14.24
CA SER A 73 -25.76 -16.94 14.00
C SER A 73 -25.54 -17.97 12.90
N ILE A 74 -26.12 -19.17 13.08
CA ILE A 74 -26.17 -20.20 12.04
C ILE A 74 -26.83 -19.69 10.74
N SER A 75 -27.72 -18.70 10.83
CA SER A 75 -28.36 -18.12 9.65
C SER A 75 -27.41 -17.28 8.78
N ASP A 76 -26.23 -16.91 9.29
CA ASP A 76 -25.26 -16.09 8.58
C ASP A 76 -24.07 -16.94 8.10
N PRO A 77 -24.10 -17.41 6.84
CA PRO A 77 -23.02 -18.22 6.28
C PRO A 77 -21.71 -17.43 6.15
N GLU A 78 -21.75 -16.11 5.96
CA GLU A 78 -20.53 -15.31 5.84
C GLU A 78 -19.79 -15.23 7.17
N CYS A 79 -20.52 -14.89 8.25
CA CYS A 79 -19.97 -14.88 9.60
C CYS A 79 -19.42 -16.27 9.96
N TYR A 80 -20.20 -17.32 9.70
CA TYR A 80 -19.78 -18.70 10.01
C TYR A 80 -18.50 -19.09 9.25
N ALA A 81 -18.41 -18.79 7.96
CA ALA A 81 -17.24 -19.06 7.13
C ALA A 81 -15.98 -18.39 7.67
N LYS A 82 -16.07 -17.10 7.97
CA LYS A 82 -14.95 -16.27 8.45
C LYS A 82 -14.49 -16.67 9.85
N ALA A 83 -15.42 -17.08 10.71
CA ALA A 83 -15.13 -17.45 12.09
C ALA A 83 -14.41 -18.80 12.27
N HIS A 84 -14.64 -19.76 11.37
CA HIS A 84 -14.14 -21.13 11.55
C HIS A 84 -12.80 -21.36 10.84
N HIS A 85 -12.79 -21.24 9.50
CA HIS A 85 -11.63 -21.62 8.68
C HIS A 85 -11.18 -20.52 7.71
N ASN A 86 -12.01 -19.51 7.47
CA ASN A 86 -11.82 -18.47 6.46
C ASN A 86 -11.30 -19.02 5.10
N PRO A 87 -12.20 -19.39 4.18
CA PRO A 87 -11.84 -20.24 3.04
C PRO A 87 -11.11 -19.52 1.92
N VAL A 88 -11.08 -18.19 1.94
CA VAL A 88 -10.67 -17.35 0.81
C VAL A 88 -9.31 -17.76 0.26
N LYS A 89 -8.30 -17.92 1.13
CA LYS A 89 -6.95 -18.30 0.72
C LYS A 89 -6.92 -19.68 0.06
N LYS A 90 -7.64 -20.65 0.62
CA LYS A 90 -7.64 -22.03 0.13
C LYS A 90 -8.43 -22.17 -1.17
N CYS A 91 -9.56 -21.49 -1.29
CA CYS A 91 -10.33 -21.41 -2.53
C CYS A 91 -9.51 -20.79 -3.67
N LYS A 92 -8.86 -19.64 -3.43
CA LYS A 92 -7.96 -19.01 -4.43
C LYS A 92 -6.88 -19.99 -4.87
N HIS A 93 -6.19 -20.63 -3.91
CA HIS A 93 -5.14 -21.59 -4.21
C HIS A 93 -5.63 -22.77 -5.08
N VAL A 94 -6.75 -23.40 -4.73
CA VAL A 94 -7.32 -24.51 -5.52
C VAL A 94 -7.69 -24.08 -6.93
N MET A 95 -8.20 -22.85 -7.10
CA MET A 95 -8.53 -22.31 -8.42
C MET A 95 -7.28 -21.98 -9.24
N ASP A 96 -6.26 -21.40 -8.60
CA ASP A 96 -4.98 -21.07 -9.21
C ASP A 96 -4.26 -22.33 -9.70
N GLU A 97 -4.36 -23.45 -8.97
CA GLU A 97 -3.78 -24.73 -9.39
C GLU A 97 -4.54 -25.40 -10.55
N LYS A 98 -5.87 -25.21 -10.62
CA LYS A 98 -6.71 -25.88 -11.62
C LYS A 98 -6.83 -25.13 -12.94
N THR A 99 -6.56 -23.84 -12.96
CA THR A 99 -6.74 -23.02 -14.17
C THR A 99 -5.60 -23.22 -15.16
N THR A 100 -5.95 -23.23 -16.45
CA THR A 100 -4.98 -23.33 -17.57
C THR A 100 -4.74 -21.99 -18.25
N PHE A 101 -5.37 -20.91 -17.78
CA PHE A 101 -5.23 -19.57 -18.34
C PHE A 101 -4.62 -18.62 -17.31
N ARG A 102 -4.06 -17.50 -17.80
CA ARG A 102 -3.51 -16.46 -16.93
C ARG A 102 -4.63 -15.60 -16.36
N HIS A 103 -4.58 -15.30 -15.08
CA HIS A 103 -5.53 -14.42 -14.41
C HIS A 103 -4.86 -13.60 -13.31
N VAL A 104 -5.58 -12.60 -12.81
CA VAL A 104 -5.20 -11.79 -11.67
C VAL A 104 -6.39 -11.61 -10.74
N TRP A 105 -6.13 -11.66 -9.44
CA TRP A 105 -7.08 -11.32 -8.38
C TRP A 105 -7.04 -9.81 -8.10
N LEU A 106 -8.19 -9.19 -7.94
CA LEU A 106 -8.35 -7.76 -7.59
C LEU A 106 -8.72 -7.64 -6.11
N ASP A 107 -7.79 -8.06 -5.24
CA ASP A 107 -8.01 -8.10 -3.80
C ASP A 107 -7.81 -6.70 -3.19
N SER A 108 -8.83 -6.17 -2.51
CA SER A 108 -8.73 -4.91 -1.76
C SER A 108 -9.61 -4.96 -0.52
N GLU A 109 -9.29 -4.16 0.49
CA GLU A 109 -10.09 -4.09 1.73
C GLU A 109 -11.54 -3.68 1.44
N ALA A 110 -11.77 -2.82 0.45
CA ALA A 110 -13.10 -2.35 0.07
C ALA A 110 -13.87 -3.34 -0.81
N GLN A 111 -13.18 -4.24 -1.51
CA GLN A 111 -13.78 -5.20 -2.43
C GLN A 111 -13.18 -6.59 -2.19
N PRO A 112 -13.81 -7.42 -1.34
CA PRO A 112 -13.30 -8.74 -1.05
C PRO A 112 -13.40 -9.64 -2.29
N VAL A 113 -12.45 -10.57 -2.42
CA VAL A 113 -12.43 -11.55 -3.51
C VAL A 113 -13.73 -12.37 -3.56
N PHE A 114 -14.30 -12.70 -2.41
CA PHE A 114 -15.62 -13.33 -2.32
C PHE A 114 -16.55 -12.43 -1.54
N SER A 115 -17.66 -12.04 -2.15
CA SER A 115 -18.61 -11.06 -1.62
C SER A 115 -19.98 -11.64 -1.30
N THR A 116 -20.28 -12.85 -1.76
CA THR A 116 -21.58 -13.48 -1.57
C THR A 116 -21.38 -14.86 -0.99
N TYR A 117 -22.05 -15.15 0.13
CA TYR A 117 -21.97 -16.42 0.85
C TYR A 117 -23.39 -16.96 1.00
N LEU A 118 -23.61 -18.20 0.59
CA LEU A 118 -24.88 -18.90 0.68
C LEU A 118 -24.66 -20.28 1.29
N TRP A 119 -25.63 -20.77 2.05
CA TRP A 119 -25.65 -22.17 2.44
C TRP A 119 -25.86 -23.03 1.21
N HIS A 120 -24.90 -23.92 0.94
CA HIS A 120 -25.05 -24.96 -0.07
C HIS A 120 -25.83 -26.15 0.52
N ASP A 121 -25.47 -26.53 1.75
CA ASP A 121 -26.19 -27.50 2.59
C ASP A 121 -25.94 -27.08 4.05
N GLU A 122 -26.95 -26.49 4.68
CA GLU A 122 -26.87 -25.97 6.06
C GLU A 122 -26.63 -27.08 7.08
N ASN A 123 -27.24 -28.26 6.88
CA ASN A 123 -27.11 -29.40 7.79
C ASN A 123 -25.68 -29.96 7.78
N LYS A 124 -25.04 -29.98 6.60
CA LYS A 124 -23.64 -30.40 6.45
C LYS A 124 -22.64 -29.27 6.68
N ARG A 125 -23.12 -28.05 7.00
CA ARG A 125 -22.30 -26.84 7.12
C ARG A 125 -21.42 -26.59 5.90
N THR A 126 -21.98 -26.83 4.71
CA THR A 126 -21.28 -26.50 3.46
C THR A 126 -21.78 -25.17 2.93
N ILE A 127 -20.84 -24.32 2.54
CA ILE A 127 -21.10 -22.94 2.12
C ILE A 127 -20.56 -22.79 0.71
N GLN A 128 -21.37 -22.15 -0.12
CA GLN A 128 -20.97 -21.71 -1.45
C GLN A 128 -20.71 -20.20 -1.42
N MET A 129 -19.54 -19.80 -1.87
CA MET A 129 -19.14 -18.42 -2.01
C MET A 129 -18.98 -18.05 -3.48
N PHE A 130 -19.32 -16.81 -3.82
CA PHE A 130 -19.19 -16.26 -5.17
C PHE A 130 -18.36 -14.98 -5.15
N GLY A 131 -17.68 -14.73 -6.27
CA GLY A 131 -16.89 -13.52 -6.46
C GLY A 131 -16.78 -13.11 -7.92
N GLN A 132 -16.42 -11.85 -8.11
CA GLN A 132 -16.24 -11.23 -9.43
C GLN A 132 -14.97 -10.36 -9.50
N GLN A 133 -14.12 -10.46 -8.48
CA GLN A 133 -12.88 -9.68 -8.33
C GLN A 133 -11.68 -10.44 -8.88
N ALA A 134 -11.83 -10.96 -10.09
CA ALA A 134 -10.75 -11.57 -10.85
C ALA A 134 -10.89 -11.22 -12.33
N LYS A 135 -9.76 -11.20 -13.04
CA LYS A 135 -9.74 -10.97 -14.48
C LYS A 135 -8.82 -11.97 -15.19
N ALA A 136 -9.28 -12.55 -16.28
CA ALA A 136 -8.46 -13.33 -17.20
C ALA A 136 -7.61 -12.39 -18.07
N ILE A 137 -6.41 -12.83 -18.43
CA ILE A 137 -5.46 -12.09 -19.25
C ILE A 137 -5.15 -12.92 -20.50
N ASN A 138 -5.47 -12.38 -21.67
CA ASN A 138 -5.14 -13.04 -22.94
C ASN A 138 -3.69 -12.77 -23.39
N SER A 139 -3.29 -13.33 -24.53
CA SER A 139 -1.93 -13.16 -25.09
C SER A 139 -1.59 -11.70 -25.45
N LEU A 140 -2.59 -10.85 -25.66
CA LEU A 140 -2.45 -9.42 -25.95
C LEU A 140 -2.45 -8.54 -24.68
N GLY A 141 -2.58 -9.14 -23.49
CA GLY A 141 -2.66 -8.42 -22.22
C GLY A 141 -4.03 -7.80 -21.92
N MET A 142 -5.05 -8.08 -22.73
CA MET A 142 -6.42 -7.62 -22.49
C MET A 142 -7.01 -8.35 -21.28
N GLN A 143 -7.68 -7.61 -20.40
CA GLN A 143 -8.27 -8.13 -19.18
C GLN A 143 -9.79 -8.29 -19.31
N THR A 144 -10.31 -9.50 -19.05
CA THR A 144 -11.74 -9.81 -19.09
C THR A 144 -12.23 -10.21 -17.68
N PRO A 145 -13.34 -9.64 -17.17
CA PRO A 145 -13.89 -10.03 -15.88
C PRO A 145 -14.21 -11.52 -15.80
N LEU A 146 -13.96 -12.12 -14.64
CA LEU A 146 -14.30 -13.51 -14.34
C LEU A 146 -15.34 -13.55 -13.23
N GLN A 147 -16.34 -14.42 -13.38
CA GLN A 147 -17.17 -14.88 -12.28
C GLN A 147 -16.65 -16.23 -11.81
N TYR A 148 -16.84 -16.53 -10.54
CA TYR A 148 -16.35 -17.77 -9.97
C TYR A 148 -17.08 -18.11 -8.69
N PHE A 149 -17.00 -19.39 -8.34
CA PHE A 149 -17.52 -19.89 -7.09
C PHE A 149 -16.53 -20.83 -6.39
N CYS A 150 -16.72 -20.98 -5.08
CA CYS A 150 -16.08 -22.01 -4.26
C CYS A 150 -17.11 -22.61 -3.29
N VAL A 151 -17.21 -23.93 -3.23
CA VAL A 151 -17.97 -24.68 -2.25
C VAL A 151 -16.98 -25.32 -1.28
N PHE A 152 -17.15 -25.09 0.02
CA PHE A 152 -16.29 -25.65 1.04
C PHE A 152 -17.11 -26.17 2.23
N ASN A 153 -16.54 -27.13 2.96
CA ASN A 153 -17.07 -27.62 4.22
C ASN A 153 -16.54 -26.74 5.35
N ALA A 154 -17.41 -26.01 6.03
CA ALA A 154 -17.02 -25.08 7.09
C ALA A 154 -16.62 -25.77 8.41
N ASN A 155 -17.04 -27.02 8.62
CA ASN A 155 -16.60 -27.82 9.77
C ASN A 155 -15.17 -28.32 9.61
N THR A 156 -14.73 -28.65 8.38
CA THR A 156 -13.40 -29.25 8.13
C THR A 156 -12.41 -28.30 7.45
N GLY A 157 -12.89 -27.19 6.89
CA GLY A 157 -12.09 -26.28 6.06
C GLY A 157 -11.67 -26.88 4.72
N GLU A 158 -12.32 -27.96 4.26
CA GLU A 158 -12.04 -28.61 2.98
C GLU A 158 -12.78 -27.93 1.83
N VAL A 159 -12.08 -27.71 0.70
CA VAL A 159 -12.69 -27.20 -0.53
C VAL A 159 -13.25 -28.37 -1.32
N ILE A 160 -14.57 -28.39 -1.51
CA ILE A 160 -15.30 -29.45 -2.22
C ILE A 160 -15.25 -29.19 -3.73
N ALA A 161 -15.50 -27.95 -4.15
CA ALA A 161 -15.46 -27.53 -5.54
C ALA A 161 -15.03 -26.07 -5.62
N ALA A 162 -14.28 -25.69 -6.65
CA ALA A 162 -13.98 -24.30 -6.94
C ALA A 162 -13.64 -24.15 -8.42
N SER A 163 -14.21 -23.16 -9.09
CA SER A 163 -14.03 -22.94 -10.52
C SER A 163 -14.31 -21.50 -10.92
N PHE A 164 -13.63 -21.05 -11.97
CA PHE A 164 -14.06 -19.91 -12.77
C PHE A 164 -15.22 -20.35 -13.70
N GLU A 165 -16.15 -19.44 -13.96
CA GLU A 165 -17.26 -19.60 -14.91
C GLU A 165 -16.89 -19.11 -16.32
#